data_AF-A0A8X7C4N2-F1
#
_entry.id   AF-A0A8X7C4N2-F1
#
_cell.length_a   1.000
_cell.length_b   1.000
_cell.length_c   1.000
_cell.angle_alpha   90.00
_cell.angle_beta   90.00
_cell.angle_gamma   90.00
#
_symmetry.space_group_name_H-M   'P 1'
#
loop_
_entity.id
_entity.type
_entity.pdbx_description
1 polymer ?
#
loop_
_entity_poly.entity_id
_entity_poly.type
_entity_poly.pdbx_seq_one_letter_code
_entity_poly.pdbx_strand_id
1 'polypeptide(L)'
;MLKQPLDLHAEMNKWKFVIGSWLVFAVILSSIYSGTLLSFLAVPSEPKTVETFEELSEAVARGTHRVYSMKGDNALPFLLHSADTQLQLLGKKMKQNNWLMSADEISKDP
;
A
#
# COMPACT_ATOMS: atom_id res chain seq x y z
N MET A 1 -9.31 -25.28 -69.09
CA MET A 1 -10.58 -24.87 -68.45
C MET A 1 -10.42 -25.00 -66.94
N LEU A 2 -10.15 -23.91 -66.22
CA LEU A 2 -10.12 -23.91 -64.75
C LEU A 2 -11.54 -23.67 -64.23
N LYS A 3 -12.21 -24.72 -63.75
CA LYS A 3 -13.38 -24.62 -62.88
C LYS A 3 -12.89 -24.79 -61.44
N GLN A 4 -12.56 -23.69 -60.78
CA GLN A 4 -12.43 -23.70 -59.31
C GLN A 4 -13.66 -22.97 -58.75
N PRO A 5 -14.61 -23.68 -58.13
CA PRO A 5 -15.72 -23.04 -57.47
C PRO A 5 -15.26 -22.50 -56.11
N LEU A 6 -15.40 -21.17 -55.98
CA LEU A 6 -15.51 -20.35 -54.79
C LEU A 6 -15.65 -21.12 -53.45
N ASP A 7 -14.54 -21.27 -52.72
CA ASP A 7 -14.55 -21.55 -51.27
C ASP A 7 -14.71 -20.24 -50.44
N LEU A 8 -15.31 -19.22 -51.05
CA LEU A 8 -15.38 -17.86 -50.50
C LEU A 8 -16.20 -17.80 -49.21
N HIS A 9 -17.24 -18.64 -49.09
CA HIS A 9 -18.14 -18.61 -47.93
C HIS A 9 -17.52 -19.28 -46.68
N ALA A 10 -16.76 -20.36 -46.84
CA ALA A 10 -16.07 -20.99 -45.71
C ALA A 10 -14.91 -20.12 -45.22
N GLU A 11 -14.15 -19.51 -46.15
CA GLU A 11 -13.08 -18.56 -45.83
C GLU A 11 -13.61 -17.31 -45.12
N MET A 12 -14.77 -16.78 -45.53
CA MET A 12 -15.43 -15.66 -44.84
C MET A 12 -15.80 -16.01 -43.39
N ASN A 13 -16.31 -17.22 -43.14
CA ASN A 13 -16.67 -17.64 -41.78
C ASN A 13 -15.44 -17.85 -40.89
N LYS A 14 -14.33 -18.38 -41.45
CA LYS A 14 -13.03 -18.48 -40.76
C LYS A 14 -12.50 -17.09 -40.42
N TRP A 15 -12.54 -16.14 -41.35
CA TRP A 15 -12.12 -14.76 -41.13
C TRP A 15 -12.92 -14.06 -40.04
N LYS A 16 -14.24 -14.27 -39.99
CA LYS A 16 -15.09 -13.74 -38.90
C LYS A 16 -14.68 -14.30 -37.55
N PHE A 17 -14.30 -15.58 -37.50
CA PHE A 17 -13.81 -16.21 -36.27
C PHE A 17 -12.46 -15.66 -35.84
N VAL A 18 -11.55 -15.44 -36.78
CA VAL A 18 -10.23 -14.83 -36.54
C VAL A 18 -10.36 -13.38 -36.07
N ILE A 19 -11.23 -12.59 -36.70
CA ILE A 19 -11.49 -11.20 -36.28
C ILE A 19 -12.14 -11.17 -34.89
N GLY A 20 -13.10 -12.06 -34.64
CA GLY A 20 -13.75 -12.18 -33.34
C GLY A 20 -12.76 -12.52 -32.23
N SER A 21 -11.93 -13.54 -32.44
CA SER A 21 -10.91 -13.93 -31.46
C SER A 21 -9.85 -12.83 -31.25
N TRP A 22 -9.47 -12.13 -32.32
CA TRP A 22 -8.57 -10.99 -32.26
C TRP A 22 -9.13 -9.84 -31.42
N LEU A 23 -10.40 -9.48 -31.62
CA LEU A 23 -11.06 -8.43 -30.85
C LEU A 23 -11.20 -8.82 -29.37
N VAL A 24 -11.57 -10.06 -29.07
CA VAL A 24 -11.62 -10.56 -27.68
C VAL A 24 -10.25 -10.48 -27.03
N PHE A 25 -9.20 -10.91 -27.74
CA PHE A 25 -7.82 -10.83 -27.24
C PHE A 25 -7.38 -9.39 -26.97
N ALA A 26 -7.66 -8.47 -27.90
CA ALA A 26 -7.37 -7.04 -27.73
C ALA A 26 -8.08 -6.45 -26.51
N VAL A 27 -9.37 -6.76 -26.30
CA VAL A 27 -10.14 -6.30 -25.14
C VAL A 27 -9.57 -6.84 -23.83
N ILE A 28 -9.18 -8.11 -23.80
CA ILE A 28 -8.55 -8.73 -22.62
C ILE A 28 -7.23 -8.03 -22.31
N LEU A 29 -6.36 -7.83 -23.31
CA LEU A 29 -5.09 -7.13 -23.13
C LEU A 29 -5.28 -5.69 -22.62
N SER A 30 -6.21 -4.94 -23.22
CA SER A 30 -6.51 -3.58 -22.78
C SER A 30 -7.03 -3.56 -21.34
N SER A 31 -7.91 -4.49 -20.98
CA SER A 31 -8.46 -4.59 -19.63
C SER A 31 -7.40 -4.95 -18.59
N ILE A 32 -6.48 -5.88 -18.92
CA ILE A 32 -5.35 -6.23 -18.05
C ILE A 32 -4.43 -5.02 -17.89
N TYR A 33 -4.08 -4.34 -18.97
CA TYR A 33 -3.20 -3.18 -18.92
C TYR A 33 -3.81 -2.02 -18.11
N SER A 34 -5.09 -1.72 -18.35
CA SER A 34 -5.80 -0.71 -17.57
C SER A 34 -5.94 -1.12 -16.10
N GLY A 35 -6.20 -2.40 -15.82
CA GLY A 35 -6.31 -2.92 -14.47
C GLY A 35 -4.99 -2.89 -13.70
N THR A 36 -3.88 -3.28 -14.33
CA THR A 36 -2.55 -3.22 -13.71
C THR A 36 -2.11 -1.77 -13.52
N LEU A 37 -2.27 -0.92 -14.53
CA LEU A 37 -1.97 0.51 -14.41
C LEU A 37 -2.79 1.17 -13.32
N LEU A 38 -4.10 0.86 -13.25
CA LEU A 38 -4.97 1.35 -12.20
C LEU A 38 -4.54 0.80 -10.85
N SER A 39 -4.15 -0.47 -10.73
CA SER A 39 -3.62 -1.02 -9.48
C SER A 39 -2.35 -0.30 -9.04
N PHE A 40 -1.45 0.03 -9.97
CA PHE A 40 -0.26 0.82 -9.66
C PHE A 40 -0.59 2.24 -9.22
N LEU A 41 -1.59 2.89 -9.83
CA LEU A 41 -2.03 4.24 -9.44
C LEU A 41 -2.87 4.25 -8.16
N ALA A 42 -3.61 3.17 -7.91
CA ALA A 42 -4.52 3.04 -6.78
C ALA A 42 -3.80 2.58 -5.52
N VAL A 43 -2.56 2.06 -5.62
CA VAL A 43 -1.69 1.92 -4.47
C VAL A 43 -1.21 3.34 -4.12
N PRO A 44 -1.74 3.99 -3.07
CA PRO A 44 -1.08 5.16 -2.54
C PRO A 44 0.33 4.72 -2.18
N SER A 45 1.35 5.44 -2.65
CA SER A 45 2.72 5.26 -2.17
C SER A 45 2.63 5.24 -0.66
N GLU A 46 2.78 4.05 -0.04
CA GLU A 46 2.63 3.91 1.40
C GLU A 46 3.54 4.97 2.02
N PRO A 47 3.01 5.81 2.93
CA PRO A 47 3.84 6.81 3.56
C PRO A 47 5.00 6.07 4.18
N LYS A 48 6.21 6.42 3.71
CA LYS A 48 7.49 5.82 4.06
C LYS A 48 7.40 5.29 5.50
N THR A 49 7.29 3.96 5.64
CA THR A 49 7.18 3.34 6.95
C THR A 49 8.32 3.89 7.77
N VAL A 50 8.02 4.36 8.97
CA VAL A 50 9.01 4.90 9.87
C VAL A 50 9.94 3.75 10.28
N GLU A 51 11.02 3.58 9.54
CA GLU A 51 11.99 2.50 9.77
C GLU A 51 13.04 2.90 10.81
N THR A 52 13.18 4.20 11.06
CA THR A 52 14.18 4.75 11.97
C THR A 52 13.56 5.62 13.06
N PHE A 53 14.21 5.64 14.22
CA PHE A 53 13.80 6.50 15.34
C PHE A 53 13.84 8.00 15.00
N GLU A 54 14.69 8.39 14.05
CA GLU A 54 14.78 9.77 13.56
C GLU A 54 13.51 10.16 12.76
N GLU A 55 13.09 9.31 11.81
CA GLU A 55 11.83 9.51 11.10
C GLU A 55 10.62 9.46 12.04
N LEU A 56 10.69 8.67 13.13
CA LEU A 56 9.65 8.61 14.16
C LEU A 56 9.56 9.92 14.93
N SER A 57 10.71 10.46 15.35
CA SER A 57 10.77 11.71 16.08
C SER A 57 10.22 12.86 15.22
N GLU A 58 10.51 12.84 13.92
CA GLU A 58 10.05 13.84 12.97
C GLU A 58 8.54 13.70 12.69
N ALA A 59 8.04 12.48 12.48
CA ALA A 59 6.61 12.22 12.27
C ALA A 59 5.78 12.59 13.51
N VAL A 60 6.29 12.33 14.70
CA VAL A 60 5.67 12.75 15.96
C VAL A 60 5.75 14.27 16.13
N ALA A 61 6.85 14.90 15.69
CA ALA A 61 6.96 16.36 15.71
C ALA A 61 5.99 17.06 14.75
N ARG A 62 5.74 16.45 13.58
CA ARG A 62 4.75 16.89 12.60
C ARG A 62 3.30 16.60 13.03
N GLY A 63 3.09 15.84 14.10
CA GLY A 63 1.77 15.54 14.66
C GLY A 63 0.96 14.53 13.84
N THR A 64 1.58 13.87 12.85
CA THR A 64 0.91 12.89 11.99
C THR A 64 0.81 11.52 12.66
N HIS A 65 1.71 11.20 13.58
CA HIS A 65 1.77 9.91 14.26
C HIS A 65 1.81 10.08 15.77
N ARG A 66 1.09 9.20 16.48
CA ARG A 66 1.13 9.08 17.94
C ARG A 66 1.84 7.79 18.29
N VAL A 67 2.82 7.90 19.20
CA VAL A 67 3.53 6.74 19.73
C VAL A 67 2.95 6.46 21.10
N TYR A 68 2.55 5.22 21.33
CA TYR A 68 2.09 4.75 22.63
C TYR A 68 3.11 3.80 23.21
N SER A 69 3.34 3.92 24.51
CA SER A 69 4.11 2.95 25.29
C SER A 69 3.25 2.45 26.43
N MET A 70 3.49 1.21 26.85
CA MET A 70 2.68 0.58 27.89
C MET A 70 2.97 1.23 29.24
N LYS A 71 1.91 1.60 29.96
CA LYS A 71 2.04 2.25 31.26
C LYS A 71 2.65 1.29 32.28
N GLY A 72 3.83 1.63 32.78
CA GLY A 72 4.60 0.79 33.72
C GLY A 72 5.80 0.08 33.08
N ASP A 73 6.00 0.22 31.78
CA ASP A 73 7.17 -0.33 31.07
C ASP A 73 8.42 0.57 31.23
N ASN A 74 9.59 -0.05 31.11
CA ASN A 74 10.90 0.61 31.19
C ASN A 74 11.25 1.40 29.92
N ALA A 75 10.41 1.35 28.89
CA ALA A 75 10.60 2.10 27.66
C ALA A 75 10.64 3.62 27.90
N LEU A 76 9.73 4.19 28.70
CA LEU A 76 9.72 5.64 28.97
C LEU A 76 10.98 6.14 29.71
N PRO A 77 11.41 5.52 30.83
CA PRO A 77 12.66 5.93 31.50
C PRO A 77 13.90 5.68 30.62
N PHE A 78 13.90 4.62 29.80
CA PHE A 78 14.97 4.38 28.81
C PHE A 78 15.04 5.52 27.76
N LEU A 79 13.90 5.94 27.20
CA LEU A 79 13.84 7.05 26.26
C LEU A 79 14.30 8.37 26.88
N LEU A 80 13.95 8.63 28.15
CA LEU A 80 14.33 9.84 28.87
C LEU A 80 15.80 9.87 29.30
N HIS A 81 16.47 8.72 29.40
CA HIS A 81 17.88 8.61 29.80
C HIS A 81 18.82 8.19 28.67
N SER A 82 18.31 7.99 27.46
CA SER A 82 19.12 7.69 26.28
C SER A 82 20.12 8.81 25.98
N ALA A 83 21.32 8.48 25.49
CA ALA A 83 22.30 9.48 25.07
C ALA A 83 21.88 10.24 23.80
N ASP A 84 20.92 9.69 23.06
CA ASP A 84 20.41 10.27 21.83
C ASP A 84 19.37 11.38 22.14
N THR A 85 19.63 12.57 21.59
CA THR A 85 18.82 13.76 21.83
C THR A 85 17.41 13.63 21.25
N GLN A 86 17.24 12.90 20.13
CA GLN A 86 15.95 12.67 19.50
C GLN A 86 15.08 11.72 20.31
N LEU A 87 15.68 10.65 20.84
CA LEU A 87 15.01 9.71 21.74
C LEU A 87 14.57 10.39 23.05
N GLN A 88 15.41 11.27 23.62
CA GLN A 88 15.02 12.08 24.78
C GLN A 88 13.89 13.07 24.48
N LEU A 89 13.93 13.73 23.32
CA LEU A 89 12.87 14.65 22.90
C LEU A 89 11.54 13.92 22.73
N LEU A 90 11.58 12.73 22.12
CA LEU A 90 10.44 11.85 21.94
C LEU A 90 9.88 11.41 23.30
N GLY A 91 10.73 10.93 24.21
CA GLY A 91 10.33 10.55 25.57
C GLY A 91 9.71 11.72 26.36
N LYS A 92 10.25 12.94 26.22
CA LYS A 92 9.67 14.16 26.82
C LYS A 92 8.29 14.48 26.25
N LYS A 93 8.12 14.41 24.93
CA LYS A 93 6.81 14.63 24.27
C LYS A 93 5.79 13.56 24.66
N MET A 94 6.19 12.29 24.74
CA MET A 94 5.33 11.19 25.19
C MET A 94 4.86 11.41 26.63
N LYS A 95 5.77 11.84 27.53
CA LYS A 95 5.43 12.17 28.92
C LYS A 95 4.49 13.37 29.02
N GLN A 96 4.72 14.42 28.23
CA GLN A 96 3.90 15.63 28.23
C GLN A 96 2.47 15.37 27.72
N ASN A 97 2.33 14.55 26.67
CA ASN A 97 1.03 14.23 26.07
C ASN A 97 0.31 13.04 26.74
N ASN A 98 0.91 12.45 27.78
CA ASN A 98 0.40 11.26 28.48
C ASN A 98 0.03 10.11 27.53
N TRP A 99 0.86 9.86 26.51
CA TRP A 99 0.66 8.74 25.57
C TRP A 99 1.12 7.40 26.16
N LEU A 100 0.57 7.09 27.34
CA LEU A 100 0.83 5.86 28.08
C LEU A 100 -0.46 5.05 28.12
N MET A 101 -0.54 3.99 27.32
CA MET A 101 -1.70 3.11 27.29
C MET A 101 -1.61 2.14 28.46
N SER A 102 -2.68 2.05 29.25
CA SER A 102 -2.83 0.97 30.23
C SER A 102 -3.17 -0.33 29.53
N ALA A 103 -2.72 -1.47 30.08
CA ALA A 103 -3.05 -2.80 29.56
C ALA A 103 -4.58 -3.03 29.42
N ASP A 104 -5.37 -2.38 30.28
CA ASP A 104 -6.83 -2.45 30.29
C ASP A 104 -7.47 -1.83 29.02
N GLU A 105 -6.81 -0.84 28.40
CA GLU A 105 -7.30 -0.16 27.20
C GLU A 105 -7.01 -0.97 25.93
N ILE A 106 -5.91 -1.73 25.91
CA ILE A 106 -5.51 -2.58 24.77
C ILE A 106 -6.47 -3.77 24.62
N SER A 107 -7.06 -4.26 25.72
CA SER A 107 -8.03 -5.36 25.70
C SER A 107 -9.44 -4.99 25.21
N LYS A 108 -9.68 -3.71 24.89
CA LYS A 108 -11.01 -3.17 24.58
C LYS A 108 -11.19 -2.74 23.12
N ASP A 109 -10.15 -2.82 22.31
CA ASP A 109 -10.28 -2.66 20.85
C ASP A 109 -10.74 -3.99 20.22
N PRO A 110 -11.85 -4.00 19.45
CA PRO A 110 -12.38 -5.18 18.77
C PRO A 110 -11.55 -5.64 17.57
#